data_AF-A0A8J2RHC0-F1
#
_entry.id   AF-A0A8J2RHC0-F1
#
_cell.length_a   1.000
_cell.length_b   1.000
_cell.length_c   1.000
_cell.angle_alpha   90.00
_cell.angle_beta   90.00
_cell.angle_gamma   90.00
#
_symmetry.space_group_name_H-M   'P 1'
#
loop_
_entity.id
_entity.type
_entity.pdbx_description
1 polymer ?
#
loop_
_entity_poly.entity_id
_entity_poly.type
_entity_poly.pdbx_seq_one_letter_code
_entity_poly.pdbx_strand_id
1 'polypeptide(L)'
;MKTSLVILVLSAVVAAVIADGEYAPPAYEKKYDGYFQYANVPGPYEYEFGYNRGNPSHNRNQYEQSKDHRFRTKVKWADAYSGYGEHYWEYNHGDKSYDSGYKAP
;
A
#
# COMPACT_ATOMS: atom_id res chain seq x y z
N MET A 1 -16.00 46.54 16.50
CA MET A 1 -16.39 45.81 17.73
C MET A 1 -17.44 44.73 17.46
N LYS A 2 -18.62 45.06 16.91
CA LYS A 2 -19.70 44.08 16.68
C LYS A 2 -19.31 42.94 15.71
N THR A 3 -18.61 43.26 14.63
CA THR A 3 -18.13 42.29 13.63
C THR A 3 -17.02 41.38 14.16
N SER A 4 -16.09 41.94 14.93
CA SER A 4 -15.01 41.19 15.57
C SER A 4 -15.53 40.19 16.61
N LEU A 5 -16.57 40.55 17.35
CA LEU A 5 -17.22 39.65 18.30
C LEU A 5 -17.92 38.49 17.60
N VAL A 6 -18.60 38.75 16.48
CA VAL A 6 -19.26 37.70 15.68
C VAL A 6 -18.26 36.71 15.11
N ILE A 7 -17.13 37.18 14.59
CA ILE A 7 -16.07 36.30 14.07
C ILE A 7 -15.51 35.44 15.20
N LEU A 8 -15.23 36.03 16.37
CA LEU A 8 -14.64 35.32 17.50
C LEU A 8 -15.60 34.24 18.06
N VAL A 9 -16.91 34.54 18.10
CA VAL A 9 -17.94 33.57 18.49
C VAL A 9 -18.06 32.45 17.45
N LEU A 10 -18.06 32.76 16.15
CA LEU A 10 -18.08 31.71 15.11
C LEU A 10 -16.84 30.81 15.19
N SER A 11 -15.66 31.39 15.38
CA SER A 11 -14.41 30.63 15.53
C SER A 11 -14.44 29.73 16.76
N ALA A 12 -14.97 30.21 17.89
CA ALA A 12 -15.11 29.42 19.11
C ALA A 12 -16.11 28.27 18.94
N VAL A 13 -17.22 28.48 18.22
CA VAL A 13 -18.20 27.42 17.93
C VAL A 13 -17.60 26.35 17.02
N VAL A 14 -16.88 26.74 15.96
CA VAL A 14 -16.20 25.80 15.08
C VAL A 14 -15.12 25.01 15.85
N ALA A 15 -14.35 25.66 16.71
CA ALA A 15 -13.35 24.98 17.54
C ALA A 15 -13.99 23.97 18.52
N ALA A 16 -15.13 24.32 19.12
CA ALA A 16 -15.85 23.42 20.02
C ALA A 16 -16.40 22.18 19.29
N VAL A 17 -16.94 22.36 18.07
CA VAL A 17 -17.45 21.27 17.21
C VAL A 17 -16.33 20.36 16.69
N ILE A 18 -15.10 20.86 16.56
CA ILE A 18 -13.95 20.02 16.19
C ILE A 18 -13.36 19.29 17.41
N ALA A 19 -13.44 19.90 18.60
CA ALA A 19 -12.83 19.39 19.83
C ALA A 19 -13.68 18.35 20.58
N ASP A 20 -14.98 18.24 20.30
CA ASP A 20 -15.86 17.24 20.91
C ASP A 20 -15.56 15.80 20.46
N GLY A 21 -14.70 15.62 19.44
CA GLY A 21 -14.25 14.31 18.98
C GLY A 21 -15.36 13.46 18.34
N GLU A 22 -16.55 14.02 18.15
CA GLU A 22 -17.70 13.33 17.55
C GLU A 22 -17.65 13.36 16.01
N TYR A 23 -16.79 14.21 15.43
CA TYR A 23 -16.46 14.15 14.02
C TYR A 23 -15.61 12.91 13.70
N ALA A 24 -16.29 11.77 13.55
CA ALA A 24 -15.76 10.65 12.80
C ALA A 24 -15.83 11.04 11.32
N PRO A 25 -14.70 11.26 10.61
CA PRO A 25 -14.76 11.40 9.17
C PRO A 25 -15.50 10.18 8.60
N PRO A 26 -16.38 10.35 7.60
CA PRO A 26 -17.07 9.22 7.01
C PRO A 26 -16.03 8.17 6.65
N ALA A 27 -16.23 6.94 7.15
CA ALA A 27 -15.34 5.85 6.82
C ALA A 27 -15.21 5.83 5.30
N TYR A 28 -13.98 6.05 4.80
CA TYR A 28 -13.73 6.02 3.38
C TYR A 28 -14.19 4.63 2.92
N GLU A 29 -15.27 4.58 2.15
CA GLU A 29 -15.78 3.30 1.68
C GLU A 29 -14.69 2.75 0.76
N LYS A 30 -14.02 1.69 1.20
CA LYS A 30 -12.91 1.10 0.48
C LYS A 30 -13.50 0.38 -0.74
N LYS A 31 -13.74 1.11 -1.83
CA LYS A 31 -14.33 0.65 -3.11
C LYS A 31 -13.51 -0.40 -3.87
N TYR A 32 -12.53 -0.99 -3.23
CA TYR A 32 -11.60 -1.92 -3.83
C TYR A 32 -11.98 -3.31 -3.35
N ASP A 33 -12.73 -4.05 -4.17
CA ASP A 33 -13.14 -5.45 -3.97
C ASP A 33 -11.94 -6.43 -3.97
N GLY A 34 -10.94 -6.15 -3.13
CA GLY A 34 -9.64 -6.79 -3.16
C GLY A 34 -8.71 -6.30 -4.27
N TYR A 35 -9.15 -5.47 -5.23
CA TYR A 35 -8.32 -4.93 -6.30
C TYR A 35 -7.57 -3.66 -5.89
N PHE A 36 -6.25 -3.70 -5.88
CA PHE A 36 -5.44 -2.54 -5.53
C PHE A 36 -4.15 -2.52 -6.32
N GLN A 37 -3.52 -1.36 -6.34
CA GLN A 37 -2.12 -1.18 -6.73
C GLN A 37 -1.47 -0.36 -5.65
N TYR A 38 -0.25 -0.72 -5.25
CA TYR A 38 0.52 0.06 -4.30
C TYR A 38 1.98 0.12 -4.73
N ALA A 39 2.63 1.20 -4.31
CA ALA A 39 4.06 1.38 -4.38
C ALA A 39 4.51 1.97 -3.04
N ASN A 40 5.61 1.46 -2.51
CA ASN A 40 6.24 1.92 -1.29
C ASN A 40 7.75 2.06 -1.55
N VAL A 41 8.33 3.17 -1.12
CA VAL A 41 9.77 3.47 -1.28
C VAL A 41 10.29 3.82 0.11
N PRO A 42 10.61 2.81 0.94
CA PRO A 42 10.95 3.03 2.34
C PRO A 42 12.34 3.67 2.53
N GLY A 43 13.20 3.65 1.50
CA GLY A 43 14.52 4.25 1.56
C GLY A 43 15.25 4.25 0.22
N PRO A 44 16.48 4.77 0.19
CA PRO A 44 17.34 4.71 -0.99
C PRO A 44 17.57 3.26 -1.44
N TYR A 45 17.49 3.02 -2.75
CA TYR A 45 17.70 1.70 -3.38
C TYR A 45 16.75 0.59 -2.91
N GLU A 46 15.63 0.94 -2.28
CA GLU A 46 14.64 0.00 -1.77
C GLU A 46 13.25 0.38 -2.27
N TYR A 47 12.53 -0.59 -2.83
CA TYR A 47 11.12 -0.42 -3.15
C TYR A 47 10.33 -1.70 -2.94
N GLU A 48 9.03 -1.52 -2.73
CA GLU A 48 8.02 -2.56 -2.76
C GLU A 48 6.90 -2.11 -3.71
N PHE A 49 6.45 -3.02 -4.54
CA PHE A 49 5.36 -2.78 -5.47
C PHE A 49 4.46 -4.00 -5.51
N GLY A 50 3.16 -3.78 -5.66
CA GLY A 50 2.27 -4.90 -5.88
C GLY A 50 0.88 -4.49 -6.30
N TYR A 51 0.14 -5.48 -6.77
CA TYR A 51 -1.23 -5.30 -7.19
C TYR A 51 -2.06 -6.56 -7.08
N ASN A 52 -3.37 -6.34 -7.02
CA ASN A 52 -4.39 -7.32 -7.33
C ASN A 52 -5.26 -6.73 -8.45
N ARG A 53 -5.36 -7.43 -9.57
CA ARG A 53 -6.10 -7.00 -10.76
C ARG A 53 -6.87 -8.16 -11.37
N GLY A 54 -7.92 -7.82 -12.13
CA GLY A 54 -8.71 -8.78 -12.89
C GLY A 54 -10.20 -8.72 -12.55
N ASN A 55 -10.85 -9.87 -12.62
CA ASN A 55 -12.25 -10.10 -12.30
C ASN A 55 -12.40 -11.51 -11.67
N PRO A 56 -13.60 -11.93 -11.20
CA PRO A 56 -13.80 -13.25 -10.59
C PRO A 56 -13.44 -14.45 -11.49
N SER A 57 -13.46 -14.29 -12.81
CA SER A 57 -13.13 -15.34 -13.77
C SER A 57 -11.67 -15.36 -14.22
N HIS A 58 -10.94 -14.25 -14.06
CA HIS A 58 -9.53 -14.13 -14.42
C HIS A 58 -8.88 -13.12 -13.47
N ASN A 59 -8.02 -13.60 -12.57
CA ASN A 59 -7.33 -12.75 -11.61
C ASN A 59 -5.83 -12.96 -11.64
N ARG A 60 -5.11 -11.89 -11.28
CA ARG A 60 -3.66 -11.91 -11.12
C ARG A 60 -3.25 -10.99 -9.98
N ASN A 61 -2.38 -11.51 -9.13
CA ASN A 61 -1.75 -10.79 -8.04
C ASN A 61 -0.24 -10.82 -8.25
N GLN A 62 0.42 -9.69 -8.00
CA GLN A 62 1.87 -9.61 -8.03
C GLN A 62 2.37 -8.87 -6.79
N TYR A 63 3.44 -9.40 -6.22
CA TYR A 63 4.23 -8.75 -5.19
C TYR A 63 5.68 -8.70 -5.65
N GLU A 64 6.30 -7.54 -5.54
CA GLU A 64 7.66 -7.28 -5.95
C GLU A 64 8.38 -6.47 -4.88
N GLN A 65 9.62 -6.84 -4.60
CA GLN A 65 10.48 -6.11 -3.69
C GLN A 65 11.90 -6.12 -4.21
N SER A 66 12.54 -4.96 -4.14
CA SER A 66 13.95 -4.81 -4.42
C SER A 66 14.64 -4.04 -3.32
N LYS A 67 15.87 -4.45 -3.03
CA LYS A 67 16.79 -3.75 -2.14
C LYS A 67 18.20 -3.97 -2.65
N ASP A 68 18.92 -2.88 -2.92
CA ASP A 68 20.29 -2.92 -3.45
C ASP A 68 20.37 -3.76 -4.74
N HIS A 69 21.22 -4.80 -4.76
CA HIS A 69 21.37 -5.75 -5.87
C HIS A 69 20.50 -7.01 -5.73
N ARG A 70 19.49 -6.95 -4.86
CA ARG A 70 18.53 -8.04 -4.63
C ARG A 70 17.17 -7.66 -5.16
N PHE A 71 16.53 -8.65 -5.76
CA PHE A 71 15.18 -8.55 -6.29
C PHE A 71 14.45 -9.85 -6.02
N ARG A 72 13.19 -9.75 -5.60
CA ARG A 72 12.28 -10.88 -5.55
C ARG A 72 10.91 -10.46 -6.04
N THR A 73 10.25 -11.36 -6.76
CA THR A 73 8.88 -11.15 -7.19
C THR A 73 8.11 -12.46 -7.17
N LYS A 74 6.84 -12.35 -6.82
CA LYS A 74 5.87 -13.44 -6.77
C LYS A 74 4.66 -13.05 -7.59
N VAL A 75 4.27 -13.91 -8.52
CA VAL A 75 3.03 -13.77 -9.29
C VAL A 75 2.12 -14.93 -8.96
N LYS A 76 0.85 -14.65 -8.68
CA LYS A 76 -0.23 -15.64 -8.63
C LYS A 76 -1.25 -15.30 -9.69
N TRP A 77 -1.84 -16.31 -10.31
CA TRP A 77 -2.95 -16.14 -11.24
C TRP A 77 -3.93 -17.30 -11.14
N ALA A 78 -5.19 -17.04 -11.46
CA ALA A 78 -6.22 -18.06 -11.58
C ALA A 78 -7.27 -17.67 -12.63
N ASP A 79 -7.87 -18.66 -13.25
CA ASP A 79 -8.98 -18.52 -14.20
C ASP A 79 -10.19 -19.41 -13.84
N ALA A 80 -11.31 -19.18 -14.52
CA ALA A 80 -12.57 -19.88 -14.30
C ALA A 80 -12.57 -21.35 -14.77
N TYR A 81 -11.56 -21.77 -15.53
CA TYR A 81 -11.42 -23.13 -16.07
C TYR A 81 -10.53 -24.00 -15.18
N SER A 82 -10.43 -23.66 -13.88
CA SER A 82 -9.56 -24.31 -12.91
C SER A 82 -8.06 -24.17 -13.22
N GLY A 83 -7.68 -23.26 -14.12
CA GLY A 83 -6.28 -22.89 -14.31
C GLY A 83 -5.82 -22.02 -13.15
N TYR A 84 -4.66 -22.33 -12.59
CA TYR A 84 -4.01 -21.50 -11.59
C TYR A 84 -2.49 -21.72 -11.60
N GLY A 85 -1.75 -20.75 -11.10
CA GLY A 85 -0.31 -20.87 -10.99
C GLY A 85 0.32 -19.87 -10.04
N GLU A 86 1.45 -20.26 -9.47
CA GLU A 86 2.32 -19.38 -8.69
C GLU A 86 3.72 -19.42 -9.28
N HIS A 87 4.29 -18.24 -9.54
CA HIS A 87 5.63 -18.10 -10.09
C HIS A 87 6.46 -17.23 -9.16
N TYR A 88 7.72 -17.63 -8.99
CA TYR A 88 8.67 -16.99 -8.10
C TYR A 88 9.96 -16.73 -8.87
N TRP A 89 10.45 -15.50 -8.79
CA TRP A 89 11.77 -15.16 -9.28
C TRP A 89 12.52 -14.45 -8.18
N GLU A 90 13.75 -14.87 -7.99
CA GLU A 90 14.69 -14.22 -7.08
C GLU A 90 15.98 -13.98 -7.84
N TYR A 91 16.46 -12.75 -7.80
CA TYR A 91 17.77 -12.37 -8.27
C TYR A 91 18.55 -11.84 -7.09
N ASN A 92 19.52 -12.63 -6.63
CA ASN A 92 20.39 -12.30 -5.52
C ASN A 92 21.83 -12.31 -6.02
N HIS A 93 22.26 -11.21 -6.65
CA HIS A 93 23.65 -11.08 -7.06
C HIS A 93 24.48 -10.65 -5.85
N GLY A 94 25.05 -11.62 -5.15
CA GLY A 94 26.07 -11.35 -4.13
C GLY A 94 27.42 -11.10 -4.80
N ASP A 95 28.05 -9.96 -4.52
CA ASP A 95 29.48 -9.82 -4.82
C ASP A 95 30.25 -10.88 -4.05
N LYS A 96 31.23 -11.55 -4.70
CA LYS A 96 32.09 -12.57 -4.05
C LYS A 96 32.81 -12.05 -2.79
N SER A 97 32.83 -10.73 -2.56
CA SER A 97 33.45 -10.09 -1.40
C SER A 97 32.47 -9.67 -0.29
N TYR A 98 31.14 -9.87 -0.46
CA TYR A 98 30.12 -9.43 0.50
C TYR A 98 29.33 -10.63 1.03
N ASP A 99 29.73 -11.15 2.19
CA ASP A 99 28.90 -12.06 2.98
C ASP A 99 27.70 -11.28 3.51
N SER A 100 26.56 -11.47 2.85
CA SER A 100 25.34 -10.73 3.18
C SER A 100 24.73 -11.05 4.53
N GLY A 101 25.19 -12.11 5.22
CA GLY A 101 24.65 -12.55 6.52
C GLY A 101 23.14 -12.87 6.52
N TYR A 102 22.47 -12.78 5.36
CA TYR A 102 21.03 -12.90 5.24
C TYR A 102 20.68 -14.33 4.88
N LYS A 103 20.08 -15.05 5.83
CA LYS A 103 19.43 -16.32 5.54
C LYS A 103 18.10 -16.05 4.85
N ALA A 104 17.91 -16.63 3.67
CA ALA A 104 16.58 -16.78 3.09
C ALA A 104 15.66 -17.47 4.13
N PRO A 105 14.41 -17.03 4.26
CA PRO A 105 13.44 -17.60 5.21
C PRO A 105 13.13 -19.07 4.93
#